data_AF-A0AAV5HRT3-F1
#
_entry.id   AF-A0AAV5HRT3-F1
#
_cell.length_a   1.000
_cell.length_b   1.000
_cell.length_c   1.000
_cell.angle_alpha   90.00
_cell.angle_beta   90.00
_cell.angle_gamma   90.00
#
_symmetry.space_group_name_H-M   'P 1'
#
loop_
_entity.id
_entity.type
_entity.pdbx_description
1 polymer ?
#
loop_
_entity_poly.entity_id
_entity_poly.type
_entity_poly.pdbx_seq_one_letter_code
_entity_poly.pdbx_strand_id
1 'polypeptide(L)' 'MALKKYQVHAVVANELLTRKDEVIVVTSNGNISVRRDKSQASTDVENPLVELLVGRHSAYIKDSDT' A
#
# COMPACT_ATOMS: atom_id res chain seq x y z
N MET A 1 -15.14 -0.61 -7.95
CA MET A 1 -14.00 -0.34 -7.04
C MET A 1 -13.34 0.98 -7.42
N ALA A 2 -12.88 1.75 -6.42
CA ALA A 2 -12.24 3.06 -6.63
C ALA A 2 -11.08 2.99 -7.66
N LEU A 3 -10.32 1.90 -7.64
CA LEU A 3 -9.26 1.58 -8.61
C LEU A 3 -9.74 1.75 -10.07
N LYS A 4 -10.85 1.10 -10.45
CA LYS A 4 -11.42 1.16 -11.81
C LYS A 4 -12.13 2.49 -12.09
N LYS A 5 -12.83 3.05 -11.09
CA LYS A 5 -13.60 4.30 -11.27
C LYS A 5 -12.69 5.49 -11.56
N TYR A 6 -11.55 5.56 -10.87
CA TYR A 6 -10.64 6.70 -10.94
C TYR A 6 -9.36 6.42 -11.74
N GLN A 7 -9.25 5.22 -12.32
CA GLN A 7 -8.07 4.80 -13.11
C GLN A 7 -6.74 5.02 -12.37
N VAL A 8 -6.74 4.71 -11.07
CA VAL A 8 -5.55 4.81 -10.21
C VAL A 8 -4.82 3.47 -10.15
N HIS A 9 -3.50 3.50 -9.94
CA HIS A 9 -2.66 2.29 -9.90
C HIS A 9 -2.76 1.50 -8.59
N ALA A 10 -3.09 2.19 -7.50
CA ALA A 10 -3.26 1.59 -6.17
C ALA A 10 -4.29 2.36 -5.37
N VAL A 11 -4.97 1.66 -4.46
CA VAL A 11 -5.85 2.25 -3.44
C VAL A 11 -5.40 1.71 -2.09
N VAL A 12 -5.08 2.60 -1.15
CA VAL A 12 -4.82 2.22 0.23
C VAL A 12 -6.15 2.25 0.99
N ALA A 13 -6.54 1.11 1.54
CA ALA A 13 -7.77 0.94 2.29
C ALA A 13 -7.44 0.56 3.74
N ASN A 14 -8.19 1.12 4.68
CA ASN A 14 -8.08 0.82 6.09
C ASN A 14 -9.46 0.75 6.72
N GLU A 15 -9.60 -0.08 7.74
CA GLU A 15 -10.74 0.04 8.64
C GLU A 15 -10.46 1.12 9.68
N LEU A 16 -11.48 1.84 10.13
CA LEU A 16 -11.27 2.94 11.08
C LEU A 16 -10.66 2.47 12.40
N LEU A 17 -11.07 1.28 12.86
CA LEU A 17 -10.64 0.66 14.11
C LEU A 17 -9.18 0.20 14.06
N THR A 18 -8.74 -0.36 12.94
CA THR A 18 -7.40 -0.96 12.77
C THR A 18 -6.46 -0.12 11.92
N ARG A 19 -6.81 1.13 11.58
CA ARG A 19 -6.04 1.98 10.65
C ARG A 19 -4.56 2.19 11.00
N LYS A 20 -4.21 2.08 12.29
CA LYS A 20 -2.83 2.23 12.79
C LYS A 20 -2.05 0.90 12.83
N ASP A 21 -2.74 -0.21 12.61
CA ASP A 21 -2.20 -1.55 12.75
C ASP A 21 -2.16 -2.29 11.40
N GLU A 22 -3.18 -2.11 10.56
CA GLU A 22 -3.30 -2.80 9.28
C GLU A 22 -3.93 -1.90 8.21
N VAL A 23 -3.32 -1.96 7.03
CA VAL A 23 -3.78 -1.33 5.79
C VAL A 23 -3.71 -2.35 4.67
N ILE A 24 -4.66 -2.29 3.75
CA ILE A 24 -4.73 -3.14 2.56
C ILE A 24 -4.48 -2.27 1.34
N VAL A 25 -3.42 -2.58 0.59
CA VAL A 25 -3.13 -1.96 -0.69
C VAL A 25 -3.81 -2.79 -1.79
N VAL A 26 -4.86 -2.22 -2.38
CA VAL A 26 -5.66 -2.83 -3.44
C VAL A 26 -5.14 -2.39 -4.79
N THR A 27 -4.78 -3.35 -5.63
CA THR A 27 -4.22 -3.09 -6.96
C THR A 27 -4.78 -4.04 -8.02
N SER A 28 -4.45 -3.80 -9.28
CA SER A 28 -4.89 -4.67 -10.40
C SER A 28 -4.42 -6.12 -10.24
N ASN A 29 -3.25 -6.31 -9.62
CA ASN A 29 -2.60 -7.60 -9.45
C ASN A 29 -3.04 -8.32 -8.15
N GLY A 30 -3.98 -7.72 -7.41
CA GLY A 30 -4.48 -8.25 -6.15
C GLY A 30 -4.27 -7.31 -4.96
N ASN A 31 -4.60 -7.83 -3.78
CA ASN A 31 -4.56 -7.12 -2.51
C ASN A 31 -3.31 -7.51 -1.73
N ILE A 32 -2.65 -6.53 -1.13
CA ILE A 32 -1.47 -6.73 -0.28
C ILE A 32 -1.79 -6.17 1.10
N SER A 33 -1.68 -7.01 2.14
CA SER A 33 -1.83 -6.56 3.53
C SER A 33 -0.49 -6.03 4.03
N VAL A 34 -0.52 -4.83 4.60
CA VAL A 34 0.61 -4.18 5.28
C VAL A 34 0.22 -4.05 6.73
N ARG A 35 1.07 -4.59 7.61
CA ARG A 35 0.83 -4.62 9.05
C ARG A 35 1.96 -3.93 9.78
N ARG A 36 1.59 -3.21 10.84
CA ARG A 36 2.53 -2.66 11.80
C ARG A 36 3.30 -3.78 12.48
N ASP A 37 4.61 -3.60 12.60
CA ASP A 37 5.42 -4.45 13.47
C ASP A 37 5.13 -4.14 14.93
N LYS A 38 4.43 -5.06 15.61
CA LYS A 38 4.08 -4.92 17.03
C LYS A 38 5.26 -5.19 17.97
N SER A 39 6.36 -5.75 17.47
CA SER A 39 7.58 -5.98 18.26
C SER A 39 8.37 -4.69 18.50
N GLN A 40 8.15 -3.68 17.66
CA GLN A 40 8.83 -2.39 17.70
C GLN A 40 7.82 -1.29 18.07
N ALA A 41 7.83 -0.86 19.34
CA ALA A 41 6.85 0.11 19.85
C ALA A 41 6.86 1.47 19.11
N SER A 42 7.97 1.84 18.45
CA SER A 42 8.12 3.07 17.68
C SER A 42 7.80 2.94 16.19
N THR A 43 7.52 1.74 15.68
CA THR A 43 7.31 1.55 14.25
C THR A 43 5.86 1.78 13.90
N ASP A 44 5.59 2.78 13.07
CA ASP A 44 4.26 3.07 12.52
C ASP A 44 3.98 2.24 11.26
N VAL A 45 2.71 2.04 10.91
CA VAL A 45 2.30 1.23 9.74
C VAL A 45 2.68 1.91 8.42
N GLU A 46 2.89 3.22 8.46
CA GLU A 46 3.30 4.07 7.35
C GLU A 46 4.71 3.71 6.85
N ASN A 47 5.62 3.25 7.72
CA ASN A 47 6.98 2.90 7.33
C ASN A 47 7.00 1.77 6.27
N PRO A 48 6.46 0.55 6.55
CA PRO A 48 6.40 -0.50 5.54
C PRO A 48 5.47 -0.16 4.38
N LEU A 49 4.44 0.67 4.60
CA LEU A 49 3.54 1.11 3.53
C LEU A 49 4.27 1.98 2.49
N VAL A 50 5.07 2.95 2.95
CA VAL A 50 5.83 3.84 2.07
C VAL A 50 6.86 3.04 1.28
N GLU A 51 7.58 2.12 1.93
CA GLU A 51 8.56 1.26 1.26
C GLU A 51 7.93 0.44 0.13
N LEU A 52 6.77 -0.17 0.39
CA LEU A 52 6.00 -0.92 -0.62
C LEU A 52 5.58 -0.01 -1.80
N LEU A 53 5.06 1.18 -1.52
CA LEU A 53 4.60 2.11 -2.56
C LEU A 53 5.77 2.64 -3.39
N VAL A 54 6.91 2.93 -2.77
CA VAL A 54 8.14 3.35 -3.47
C VAL A 54 8.64 2.26 -4.40
N GLY A 55 8.70 1.01 -3.93
CA GLY A 55 9.11 -0.13 -4.77
C GLY A 55 8.20 -0.29 -5.98
N ARG A 56 6.89 -0.15 -5.77
CA ARG A 56 5.90 -0.27 -6.84
C ARG A 56 5.93 0.89 -7.83
N HIS A 57 6.10 2.11 -7.34
CA HIS A 57 6.28 3.29 -8.17
C HIS A 57 7.55 3.15 -9.04
N SER A 58 8.64 2.68 -8.44
CA SER A 58 9.90 2.43 -9.17
C SER A 58 9.75 1.39 -10.27
N ALA A 59 8.99 0.32 -10.02
CA ALA A 59 8.69 -0.69 -11.05
C ALA A 59 7.85 -0.09 -12.19
N TYR A 60 6.83 0.70 -11.87
CA TYR A 60 5.99 1.35 -12.87
C TYR A 60 6.78 2.29 -13.79
N ILE A 61 7.70 3.09 -13.24
CA ILE A 61 8.58 3.96 -14.04
C ILE A 61 9.41 3.12 -15.04
N LYS A 62 10.05 2.05 -14.55
CA LYS A 62 10.89 1.18 -15.39
C LYS A 62 10.09 0.52 -16.52
N ASP A 63 8.89 0.06 -16.22
CA ASP A 63 8.00 -0.53 -17.23
C ASP A 63 7.51 0.52 -18.25
N SER A 64 7.35 1.79 -17.84
CA SER A 64 6.91 2.87 -18.73
C SER A 64 8.02 3.44 -19.62
N ASP A 65 9.29 3.23 -19.26
CA ASP A 65 10.46 3.62 -20.06
C ASP A 65 10.77 2.61 -21.19
N THR A 66 10.02 1.50 -21.26
CA THR A 66 10.17 0.42 -22.26
C THR A 66 9.12 0.50 -23.34
#